data_AF-A0A931B1F9-F1
#
_entry.id   AF-A0A931B1F9-F1
#
_cell.length_a   1.000
_cell.length_b   1.000
_cell.length_c   1.000
_cell.angle_alpha   90.00
_cell.angle_beta   90.00
_cell.angle_gamma   90.00
#
_symmetry.space_group_name_H-M   'P 1'
#
loop_
_entity.id
_entity.type
_entity.pdbx_description
1 polymer ?
#
loop_
_entity_poly.entity_id
_entity_poly.type
_entity_poly.pdbx_seq_one_letter_code
_entity_poly.pdbx_strand_id
1 'polypeptide(L)'
;MAGTVRDGARGKRGLLVATGALAAALCLTACGGSAKQPAAPSATAGSPSTAVSTKPVSKTAGTVTPTPSAIATSPSSAAPTSSGPSAAPQPGSVAAVIDDCLGKPVPQPGDIVLTCADAGWVLEHLKWTGWGQPTASASGLWSEKNCTPNCATGGVSTYPVTVTVSSLRGTTYTRMYLTAPTSPTPKATFALTSKGPSFVSGK
;
A
#
# COMPACT_ATOMS: atom_id res chain seq x y z
N MET A 1 58.76 23.99 9.90
CA MET A 1 57.82 24.30 11.00
C MET A 1 56.76 23.19 10.98
N ALA A 2 57.09 22.00 11.50
CA ALA A 2 56.68 21.51 12.83
C ALA A 2 55.15 21.58 13.00
N GLY A 3 54.40 20.51 12.72
CA GLY A 3 54.07 19.42 13.67
C GLY A 3 52.62 19.65 14.16
N THR A 4 51.70 18.71 14.36
CA THR A 4 51.79 17.27 14.61
C THR A 4 50.40 16.66 14.42
N VAL A 5 50.35 15.52 13.73
CA VAL A 5 49.31 14.48 13.82
C VAL A 5 49.14 14.06 15.29
N ARG A 6 47.89 13.90 15.74
CA ARG A 6 47.59 13.18 16.99
C ARG A 6 46.91 11.86 16.64
N ASP A 7 47.75 10.83 16.62
CA ASP A 7 47.40 9.42 16.65
C ASP A 7 47.44 8.93 18.11
N GLY A 8 46.62 7.93 18.43
CA GLY A 8 46.86 7.04 19.58
C GLY A 8 46.16 7.33 20.91
N ALA A 9 45.13 6.53 21.22
CA ALA A 9 45.03 5.91 22.54
C ALA A 9 44.21 4.61 22.47
N ARG A 10 44.98 3.53 22.46
CA ARG A 10 44.65 2.11 22.61
C ARG A 10 44.00 1.85 23.98
N GLY A 11 42.76 1.37 23.99
CA GLY A 11 42.09 0.84 25.18
C GLY A 11 41.80 -0.66 25.05
N LYS A 12 42.80 -1.50 25.32
CA LYS A 12 42.61 -2.94 25.52
C LYS A 12 42.10 -3.17 26.95
N ARG A 13 40.87 -3.66 27.09
CA ARG A 13 40.32 -4.33 28.28
C ARG A 13 39.52 -5.50 27.70
N GLY A 14 39.89 -6.76 27.87
CA GLY A 14 40.13 -7.44 29.13
C GLY A 14 39.20 -8.66 29.07
N LEU A 15 39.78 -9.81 28.73
CA LEU A 15 39.15 -11.12 28.67
C LEU A 15 38.59 -11.48 30.05
N LEU A 16 37.29 -11.72 30.18
CA LEU A 16 36.77 -12.61 31.21
C LEU A 16 35.81 -13.62 30.56
N VAL A 17 36.32 -14.84 30.46
CA VAL A 17 35.54 -16.06 30.29
C VAL A 17 34.80 -16.30 31.59
N ALA A 18 33.47 -16.46 31.53
CA ALA A 18 32.70 -17.03 32.62
C ALA A 18 31.73 -18.06 32.04
N THR A 19 32.23 -19.27 31.87
CA THR A 19 31.42 -20.49 31.82
C THR A 19 30.77 -20.69 33.19
N GLY A 20 29.44 -20.61 33.25
CA GLY A 20 28.65 -20.92 34.43
C GLY A 20 27.46 -21.79 34.05
N ALA A 21 27.57 -23.07 34.35
CA ALA A 21 26.57 -24.10 34.08
C ALA A 21 25.51 -24.18 35.19
N LEU A 22 24.33 -24.66 34.80
CA LEU A 22 23.24 -25.28 35.58
C LEU A 22 22.70 -24.54 36.83
N ALA A 23 21.45 -24.10 36.72
CA ALA A 23 20.45 -24.38 37.75
C ALA A 23 19.09 -24.63 37.07
N ALA A 24 18.73 -25.91 37.00
CA ALA A 24 17.37 -26.34 36.78
C ALA A 24 16.53 -25.94 38.01
N ALA A 25 15.46 -25.18 37.79
CA ALA A 25 14.41 -25.00 38.78
C ALA A 25 13.06 -25.12 38.07
N LEU A 26 12.48 -26.31 38.24
CA LEU A 26 11.06 -26.59 38.09
C LEU A 26 10.26 -25.57 38.91
N CYS A 27 9.34 -24.85 38.26
CA CYS A 27 8.09 -24.45 38.90
C CYS A 27 6.94 -24.94 38.01
N LEU A 28 6.39 -26.09 38.41
CA LEU A 28 5.05 -26.50 38.03
C LEU A 28 4.06 -25.59 38.78
N THR A 29 3.28 -24.81 38.05
CA THR A 29 1.94 -24.43 38.50
C THR A 29 1.02 -24.33 37.30
N ALA A 30 0.20 -25.38 37.19
CA ALA A 30 -0.91 -25.50 36.29
C ALA A 30 -2.08 -24.62 36.72
N CYS A 31 -2.62 -23.86 35.78
CA CYS A 31 -4.05 -23.56 35.64
C CYS A 31 -4.19 -23.13 34.16
N GLY A 32 -4.67 -23.97 33.25
CA GLY A 32 -6.02 -24.52 33.26
C GLY A 32 -6.90 -23.62 32.38
N GLY A 33 -6.76 -23.74 31.05
CA GLY A 33 -7.46 -22.87 30.10
C GLY A 33 -7.35 -23.29 28.64
N SER A 34 -7.43 -24.59 28.35
CA SER A 34 -7.66 -25.10 26.99
C SER A 34 -9.10 -24.80 26.59
N ALA A 35 -9.34 -23.64 25.98
CA ALA A 35 -10.58 -23.40 25.25
C ALA A 35 -10.53 -24.18 23.93
N LYS A 36 -10.95 -25.43 24.06
CA LYS A 36 -11.30 -26.38 23.00
C LYS A 36 -12.17 -25.68 21.95
N GLN A 37 -11.60 -25.55 20.76
CA GLN A 37 -12.28 -25.16 19.53
C GLN A 37 -13.58 -25.97 19.35
N PRO A 38 -14.77 -25.34 19.31
CA PRO A 38 -15.97 -26.03 18.89
C PRO A 38 -15.88 -26.36 17.40
N ALA A 39 -16.16 -27.62 17.10
CA ALA A 39 -16.24 -28.17 15.76
C ALA A 39 -17.28 -27.41 14.90
N ALA A 40 -16.96 -27.31 13.62
CA ALA A 40 -17.88 -26.91 12.57
C ALA A 40 -19.15 -27.78 12.56
N PRO A 41 -20.33 -27.19 12.32
CA PRO A 41 -21.42 -27.95 11.73
C PRO A 41 -21.18 -28.06 10.21
N SER A 42 -20.87 -29.28 9.75
CA SER A 42 -21.13 -29.67 8.37
C SER A 42 -22.63 -29.57 8.12
N ALA A 43 -23.03 -28.64 7.25
CA ALA A 43 -24.35 -28.66 6.62
C ALA A 43 -24.18 -29.08 5.16
N THR A 44 -24.40 -30.37 4.94
CA THR A 44 -24.57 -30.98 3.62
C THR A 44 -26.03 -30.83 3.19
N ALA A 45 -26.24 -30.71 1.87
CA ALA A 45 -27.53 -30.78 1.13
C ALA A 45 -28.42 -29.53 1.19
N GLY A 46 -28.98 -29.02 0.08
CA GLY A 46 -28.92 -29.46 -1.30
C GLY A 46 -29.51 -28.39 -2.22
N SER A 47 -29.09 -28.38 -3.49
CA SER A 47 -29.74 -27.58 -4.53
C SER A 47 -31.00 -28.27 -5.01
N PRO A 48 -32.17 -27.60 -5.02
CA PRO A 48 -33.24 -27.97 -5.93
C PRO A 48 -33.09 -27.23 -7.25
N SER A 49 -32.70 -27.98 -8.29
CA SER A 49 -33.09 -27.70 -9.67
C SER A 49 -34.54 -28.12 -9.87
N THR A 50 -35.43 -27.17 -10.14
CA THR A 50 -36.73 -27.36 -10.79
C THR A 50 -36.99 -26.10 -11.63
N ALA A 51 -36.74 -26.12 -12.94
CA ALA A 51 -37.64 -26.57 -13.99
C ALA A 51 -38.94 -25.75 -14.10
N VAL A 52 -38.97 -24.86 -15.11
CA VAL A 52 -40.03 -24.52 -16.06
C VAL A 52 -41.50 -24.49 -15.58
N SER A 53 -42.18 -23.37 -15.81
CA SER A 53 -43.58 -23.42 -16.30
C SER A 53 -44.03 -22.17 -17.07
N THR A 54 -44.31 -22.43 -18.35
CA THR A 54 -45.21 -21.79 -19.35
C THR A 54 -46.46 -21.08 -18.77
N LYS A 55 -47.09 -20.02 -19.32
CA LYS A 55 -47.63 -19.65 -20.66
C LYS A 55 -48.47 -18.33 -20.46
N PRO A 56 -49.32 -17.79 -21.37
CA PRO A 56 -49.30 -17.57 -22.84
C PRO A 56 -49.58 -16.10 -23.29
N VAL A 57 -49.45 -15.91 -24.62
CA VAL A 57 -49.88 -14.86 -25.58
C VAL A 57 -50.91 -13.78 -25.17
N SER A 58 -50.70 -12.56 -25.68
CA SER A 58 -51.76 -11.81 -26.38
C SER A 58 -51.18 -10.89 -27.45
N LYS A 59 -51.67 -11.10 -28.68
CA LYS A 59 -51.47 -10.28 -29.88
C LYS A 59 -52.25 -8.98 -29.74
N THR A 60 -51.65 -7.85 -30.10
CA THR A 60 -52.39 -6.76 -30.72
C THR A 60 -51.60 -6.26 -31.92
N ALA A 61 -52.24 -6.41 -33.08
CA ALA A 61 -51.85 -5.84 -34.34
C ALA A 61 -52.06 -4.33 -34.30
N GLY A 62 -51.10 -3.58 -34.82
CA GLY A 62 -51.17 -2.15 -35.05
C GLY A 62 -50.35 -1.80 -36.28
N THR A 63 -50.95 -1.97 -37.45
CA THR A 63 -50.49 -1.42 -38.72
C THR A 63 -50.65 0.10 -38.66
N VAL A 64 -49.59 0.89 -38.90
CA VAL A 64 -49.64 2.07 -39.81
C VAL A 64 -48.25 2.71 -40.03
N THR A 65 -47.87 2.74 -41.31
CA THR A 65 -47.16 3.81 -42.07
C THR A 65 -45.65 4.06 -41.86
N PRO A 66 -44.81 3.89 -42.92
CA PRO A 66 -43.46 4.45 -42.95
C PRO A 66 -43.47 5.93 -43.38
N THR A 67 -43.00 6.83 -42.51
CA THR A 67 -42.68 8.22 -42.87
C THR A 67 -41.25 8.28 -43.44
N PRO A 68 -41.01 8.97 -44.56
CA PRO A 68 -39.69 9.03 -45.19
C PRO A 68 -38.66 9.84 -44.41
N SER A 69 -37.42 9.44 -44.62
CA SER A 69 -36.14 9.98 -44.16
C SER A 69 -36.04 11.51 -44.11
N ALA A 70 -35.59 12.02 -42.96
CA ALA A 70 -34.81 13.24 -42.89
C ALA A 70 -33.40 12.88 -42.43
N ILE A 71 -32.45 12.92 -43.38
CA ILE A 71 -31.01 12.86 -43.13
C ILE A 71 -30.59 14.16 -42.43
N ALA A 72 -30.48 14.13 -41.10
CA ALA A 72 -29.80 15.17 -40.35
C ALA A 72 -28.29 14.88 -40.39
N THR A 73 -27.57 15.55 -41.29
CA THR A 73 -26.12 15.64 -41.27
C THR A 73 -25.68 16.44 -40.05
N SER A 74 -25.39 15.76 -38.95
CA SER A 74 -24.70 16.38 -37.81
C SER A 74 -23.22 16.60 -38.17
N PRO A 75 -22.68 17.83 -38.09
CA PRO A 75 -21.24 18.02 -38.13
C PRO A 75 -20.66 17.43 -36.85
N SER A 76 -19.95 16.31 -36.99
CA SER A 76 -19.07 15.76 -35.97
C SER A 76 -17.94 16.78 -35.72
N SER A 77 -18.17 17.72 -34.81
CA SER A 77 -17.10 18.55 -34.25
C SER A 77 -16.15 17.63 -33.50
N ALA A 78 -15.10 17.20 -34.21
CA ALA A 78 -13.93 16.59 -33.62
C ALA A 78 -13.37 17.58 -32.59
N ALA A 79 -13.60 17.30 -31.31
CA ALA A 79 -12.86 17.96 -30.25
C ALA A 79 -11.37 17.63 -30.45
N PRO A 80 -10.46 18.61 -30.35
CA PRO A 80 -9.05 18.30 -30.35
C PRO A 80 -8.77 17.42 -29.14
N THR A 81 -8.37 16.17 -29.40
CA THR A 81 -7.62 15.37 -28.42
C THR A 81 -6.41 16.19 -28.03
N SER A 82 -6.51 16.85 -26.87
CA SER A 82 -5.39 17.51 -26.25
C SER A 82 -4.44 16.41 -25.79
N SER A 83 -3.50 16.07 -26.68
CA SER A 83 -2.30 15.31 -26.32
C SER A 83 -1.51 16.17 -25.36
N GLY A 84 -1.85 16.11 -24.07
CA GLY A 84 -1.09 16.75 -23.01
C GLY A 84 0.37 16.32 -23.13
N PRO A 85 1.34 17.23 -22.91
CA PRO A 85 2.75 16.90 -23.09
C PRO A 85 3.09 15.67 -22.26
N SER A 86 3.44 14.59 -22.94
CA SER A 86 4.15 13.47 -22.34
C SER A 86 5.42 14.07 -21.75
N ALA A 87 5.52 14.10 -20.42
CA ALA A 87 6.62 14.74 -19.73
C ALA A 87 7.93 14.09 -20.21
N ALA A 88 8.67 14.82 -21.04
CA ALA A 88 10.00 14.40 -21.47
C ALA A 88 10.84 14.12 -20.22
N PRO A 89 11.71 13.09 -20.23
CA PRO A 89 12.62 12.83 -19.12
C PRO A 89 13.36 14.12 -18.77
N GLN A 90 13.15 14.63 -17.55
CA GLN A 90 13.81 15.86 -17.14
C GLN A 90 15.32 15.59 -17.07
N PRO A 91 16.16 16.45 -17.70
CA PRO A 91 17.60 16.36 -17.57
C PRO A 91 18.00 16.30 -16.09
N GLY A 92 18.72 15.25 -15.69
CA GLY A 92 19.18 15.07 -14.31
C GLY A 92 18.34 14.14 -13.43
N SER A 93 17.35 13.42 -13.96
CA SER A 93 16.69 12.32 -13.22
C SER A 93 17.53 11.04 -13.26
N VAL A 94 17.75 10.40 -12.11
CA VAL A 94 18.40 9.08 -12.04
C VAL A 94 17.36 7.95 -11.96
N ALA A 95 17.74 6.73 -12.31
CA ALA A 95 16.91 5.56 -12.06
C ALA A 95 16.75 5.37 -10.54
N ALA A 96 15.58 5.71 -10.00
CA ALA A 96 15.29 5.63 -8.57
C ALA A 96 14.29 4.53 -8.23
N VAL A 97 14.42 3.98 -7.02
CA VAL A 97 13.61 2.88 -6.49
C VAL A 97 13.24 3.12 -5.03
N ILE A 98 12.19 2.43 -4.60
CA ILE A 98 11.85 2.18 -3.20
C ILE A 98 11.82 0.66 -3.02
N ASP A 99 12.47 0.15 -1.99
CA ASP A 99 12.38 -1.27 -1.66
C ASP A 99 10.99 -1.57 -1.06
N ASP A 100 10.34 -2.62 -1.52
CA ASP A 100 9.09 -3.10 -0.95
C ASP A 100 9.32 -3.88 0.37
N CYS A 101 8.24 -4.36 0.97
CA CYS A 101 8.30 -5.15 2.20
C CYS A 101 9.04 -6.49 2.08
N LEU A 102 9.29 -6.96 0.85
CA LEU A 102 10.09 -8.15 0.56
C LEU A 102 11.54 -7.80 0.19
N GLY A 103 11.90 -6.51 0.27
CA GLY A 103 13.22 -6.00 -0.12
C GLY A 103 13.45 -5.98 -1.62
N LYS A 104 12.37 -6.00 -2.43
CA LYS A 104 12.49 -5.87 -3.89
C LYS A 104 12.52 -4.39 -4.26
N PRO A 105 13.52 -3.92 -5.02
CA PRO A 105 13.56 -2.54 -5.49
C PRO A 105 12.49 -2.31 -6.54
N VAL A 106 11.53 -1.42 -6.25
CA VAL A 106 10.43 -1.08 -7.16
C VAL A 106 10.64 0.32 -7.74
N PRO A 107 10.75 0.46 -9.07
CA PRO A 107 10.81 1.77 -9.71
C PRO A 107 9.43 2.42 -9.73
N GLN A 108 9.35 3.67 -9.28
CA GLN A 108 8.16 4.54 -9.34
C GLN A 108 6.84 3.80 -8.98
N PRO A 109 6.73 3.22 -7.77
CA PRO A 109 5.62 2.35 -7.41
C PRO A 109 4.28 3.09 -7.45
N GLY A 110 3.27 2.47 -8.06
CA GLY A 110 1.89 2.95 -8.00
C GLY A 110 1.23 2.73 -6.64
N ASP A 111 1.67 1.70 -5.91
CA ASP A 111 1.15 1.34 -4.60
C ASP A 111 2.30 0.96 -3.66
N ILE A 112 2.19 1.29 -2.39
CA ILE A 112 3.22 1.02 -1.37
C ILE A 112 2.55 0.49 -0.11
N VAL A 113 2.91 -0.72 0.33
CA VAL A 113 2.52 -1.24 1.64
C VAL A 113 3.38 -0.57 2.71
N LEU A 114 2.73 0.15 3.63
CA LEU A 114 3.41 0.89 4.71
C LEU A 114 3.65 0.04 5.95
N THR A 115 2.72 -0.86 6.28
CA THR A 115 2.87 -1.80 7.39
C THR A 115 3.11 -3.21 6.87
N CYS A 116 4.39 -3.58 6.77
CA CYS A 116 4.81 -4.81 6.10
C CYS A 116 4.30 -6.11 6.73
N ALA A 117 3.91 -6.11 8.00
CA ALA A 117 3.45 -7.32 8.69
C ALA A 117 2.05 -7.77 8.23
N ASP A 118 1.16 -6.81 7.93
CA ASP A 118 -0.28 -7.07 7.83
C ASP A 118 -0.97 -6.28 6.70
N ALA A 119 -0.26 -5.37 6.03
CA ALA A 119 -0.81 -4.41 5.07
C ALA A 119 -2.02 -3.66 5.66
N GLY A 120 -1.95 -3.32 6.94
CA GLY A 120 -2.87 -2.46 7.66
C GLY A 120 -2.95 -1.08 7.03
N TRP A 121 -1.82 -0.51 6.61
CA TRP A 121 -1.75 0.75 5.86
C TRP A 121 -1.13 0.56 4.47
N VAL A 122 -1.80 1.08 3.45
CA VAL A 122 -1.38 1.01 2.05
C VAL A 122 -1.56 2.37 1.40
N LEU A 123 -0.55 2.81 0.65
CA LEU A 123 -0.66 3.91 -0.30
C LEU A 123 -1.06 3.35 -1.65
N GLU A 124 -2.06 3.95 -2.28
CA GLU A 124 -2.66 3.45 -3.51
C GLU A 124 -2.74 4.54 -4.57
N HIS A 125 -2.69 4.11 -5.84
CA HIS A 125 -2.91 4.96 -7.01
C HIS A 125 -1.97 6.18 -7.09
N LEU A 126 -0.73 6.03 -6.65
CA LEU A 126 0.26 7.09 -6.60
C LEU A 126 0.61 7.63 -8.00
N LYS A 127 0.49 8.94 -8.16
CA LYS A 127 0.89 9.69 -9.36
C LYS A 127 2.09 10.56 -9.04
N TRP A 128 3.27 10.06 -9.37
CA TRP A 128 4.54 10.72 -9.07
C TRP A 128 4.86 11.90 -10.00
N THR A 129 5.56 12.86 -9.42
CA THR A 129 6.19 14.01 -10.06
C THR A 129 7.61 14.14 -9.52
N GLY A 130 8.56 14.44 -10.41
CA GLY A 130 9.97 14.56 -10.05
C GLY A 130 10.64 13.24 -9.65
N TRP A 131 10.13 12.08 -10.09
CA TRP A 131 10.78 10.80 -9.81
C TRP A 131 12.24 10.79 -10.29
N GLY A 132 13.14 10.25 -9.49
CA GLY A 132 14.57 10.26 -9.78
C GLY A 132 15.30 11.56 -9.43
N GLN A 133 14.58 12.60 -8.96
CA GLN A 133 15.18 13.80 -8.38
C GLN A 133 15.51 13.59 -6.89
N PRO A 134 16.33 14.46 -6.25
CA PRO A 134 16.63 14.36 -4.81
C PRO A 134 15.39 14.28 -3.91
N THR A 135 14.28 14.84 -4.40
CA THR A 135 12.93 14.76 -3.82
C THR A 135 11.92 14.49 -4.93
N ALA A 136 10.95 13.61 -4.68
CA ALA A 136 9.82 13.36 -5.56
C ALA A 136 8.52 13.41 -4.74
N SER A 137 7.41 13.80 -5.38
CA SER A 137 6.10 13.88 -4.73
C SER A 137 5.04 13.14 -5.52
N ALA A 138 4.08 12.53 -4.84
CA ALA A 138 2.91 11.91 -5.45
C ALA A 138 1.62 12.34 -4.76
N SER A 139 0.54 12.40 -5.54
CA SER A 139 -0.82 12.35 -5.01
C SER A 139 -1.37 10.92 -5.12
N GLY A 140 -2.26 10.55 -4.21
CA GLY A 140 -2.94 9.26 -4.26
C GLY A 140 -3.90 9.09 -3.08
N LEU A 141 -4.08 7.84 -2.68
CA LEU A 141 -4.94 7.44 -1.57
C LEU A 141 -4.13 6.74 -0.49
N TRP A 142 -4.49 6.95 0.78
CA TRP A 142 -4.02 6.16 1.90
C TRP A 142 -5.20 5.37 2.45
N SER A 143 -5.11 4.05 2.33
CA SER A 143 -6.06 3.10 2.89
C SER A 143 -5.55 2.50 4.19
N GLU A 144 -6.43 2.48 5.19
CA GLU A 144 -6.17 1.97 6.54
C GLU A 144 -7.23 0.94 6.93
N LYS A 145 -6.80 -0.24 7.39
CA LYS A 145 -7.70 -1.22 8.00
C LYS A 145 -8.20 -0.70 9.34
N ASN A 146 -9.51 -0.68 9.52
CA ASN A 146 -10.16 -0.37 10.78
C ASN A 146 -10.24 -1.63 11.63
N CYS A 147 -9.52 -1.71 12.75
CA CYS A 147 -9.49 -2.92 13.58
C CYS A 147 -10.33 -2.85 14.86
N THR A 148 -11.35 -1.98 14.90
CA THR A 148 -12.23 -1.84 16.08
C THR A 148 -13.59 -2.52 15.81
N PRO A 149 -14.02 -3.54 16.58
CA PRO A 149 -13.32 -4.17 17.72
C PRO A 149 -12.27 -5.22 17.33
N ASN A 150 -12.30 -5.73 16.09
CA ASN A 150 -11.28 -6.63 15.56
C ASN A 150 -11.13 -6.43 14.04
N CYS A 151 -9.98 -6.82 13.48
CA CYS A 151 -9.68 -6.63 12.05
C CYS A 151 -10.48 -7.53 11.10
N ALA A 152 -11.09 -8.64 11.58
CA ALA A 152 -11.80 -9.57 10.71
C ALA A 152 -13.19 -9.05 10.31
N THR A 153 -13.82 -8.27 11.18
CA THR A 153 -15.14 -7.64 10.94
C THR A 153 -15.02 -6.18 10.53
N GLY A 154 -13.82 -5.62 10.61
CA GLY A 154 -13.54 -4.22 10.31
C GLY A 154 -13.51 -3.91 8.81
N GLY A 155 -13.74 -2.65 8.47
CA GLY A 155 -13.65 -2.14 7.08
C GLY A 155 -12.29 -1.51 6.75
N VAL A 156 -12.24 -0.82 5.62
CA VAL A 156 -11.10 0.02 5.20
C VAL A 156 -11.57 1.47 5.13
N SER A 157 -10.81 2.38 5.75
CA SER A 157 -10.95 3.82 5.58
C SER A 157 -9.95 4.30 4.55
N THR A 158 -10.35 5.23 3.66
CA THR A 158 -9.46 5.76 2.62
C THR A 158 -9.45 7.27 2.65
N TYR A 159 -8.25 7.86 2.57
CA TYR A 159 -8.01 9.29 2.65
C TYR A 159 -7.18 9.79 1.47
N PRO A 160 -7.47 10.97 0.89
CA PRO A 160 -6.54 11.59 -0.05
C PRO A 160 -5.22 11.91 0.64
N VAL A 161 -4.11 11.57 -0.02
CA VAL A 161 -2.76 11.74 0.53
C VAL A 161 -1.83 12.39 -0.48
N THR A 162 -0.98 13.27 0.03
CA THR A 162 0.25 13.72 -0.64
C THR A 162 1.43 12.99 -0.01
N VAL A 163 2.21 12.32 -0.85
CA VAL A 163 3.43 11.60 -0.49
C VAL A 163 4.62 12.41 -0.98
N THR A 164 5.63 12.57 -0.15
CA THR A 164 6.93 13.13 -0.54
C THR A 164 8.03 12.17 -0.13
N VAL A 165 8.85 11.74 -1.10
CA VAL A 165 10.06 10.95 -0.85
C VAL A 165 11.29 11.81 -1.07
N SER A 166 12.32 11.60 -0.26
CA SER A 166 13.53 12.41 -0.30
C SER A 166 14.75 11.61 0.12
N SER A 167 15.90 12.29 0.16
CA SER A 167 17.18 11.70 0.55
C SER A 167 17.54 10.52 -0.35
N LEU A 168 17.54 10.77 -1.67
CA LEU A 168 17.98 9.82 -2.67
C LEU A 168 19.47 9.50 -2.50
N ARG A 169 19.79 8.24 -2.21
CA ARG A 169 21.17 7.74 -2.02
C ARG A 169 21.47 6.70 -3.09
N GLY A 170 22.33 7.04 -4.04
CA GLY A 170 22.51 6.24 -5.25
C GLY A 170 21.19 6.20 -6.02
N THR A 171 20.53 5.05 -6.01
CA THR A 171 19.24 4.83 -6.66
C THR A 171 18.08 4.69 -5.67
N THR A 172 18.29 4.77 -4.35
CA THR A 172 17.23 4.45 -3.36
C THR A 172 16.81 5.67 -2.56
N TYR A 173 15.50 5.94 -2.50
CA TYR A 173 14.95 6.93 -1.55
C TYR A 173 14.99 6.37 -0.14
N THR A 174 15.34 7.20 0.85
CA THR A 174 15.53 6.74 2.25
C THR A 174 14.55 7.37 3.24
N ARG A 175 13.77 8.37 2.81
CA ARG A 175 12.77 9.04 3.64
C ARG A 175 11.47 9.22 2.87
N MET A 176 10.35 9.06 3.57
CA MET A 176 9.01 9.31 3.08
C MET A 176 8.20 10.10 4.11
N TYR A 177 7.44 11.07 3.63
CA TYR A 177 6.56 11.92 4.41
C TYR A 177 5.18 11.94 3.77
N LEU A 178 4.15 11.81 4.60
CA LEU A 178 2.74 11.77 4.20
C LEU A 178 2.02 12.97 4.78
N THR A 179 1.07 13.51 3.99
CA THR A 179 0.08 14.48 4.46
C THR A 179 -1.29 14.07 3.96
N ALA A 180 -2.20 13.72 4.88
CA ALA A 180 -3.56 13.29 4.62
C ALA A 180 -4.52 14.03 5.57
N PRO A 181 -4.94 15.27 5.26
CA PRO A 181 -5.61 16.16 6.21
C PRO A 181 -6.92 15.62 6.81
N THR A 182 -7.59 14.71 6.11
CA THR A 182 -8.87 14.12 6.55
C THR A 182 -8.69 12.79 7.29
N SER A 183 -7.46 12.31 7.44
CA SER A 183 -7.15 11.09 8.21
C SER A 183 -7.00 11.40 9.71
N PRO A 184 -7.21 10.40 10.58
CA PRO A 184 -6.96 10.53 12.02
C PRO A 184 -5.52 10.92 12.37
N THR A 185 -4.56 10.56 11.50
CA THR A 185 -3.14 10.89 11.61
C THR A 185 -2.72 11.74 10.42
N PRO A 186 -2.99 13.06 10.44
CA PRO A 186 -2.90 13.89 9.25
C PRO A 186 -1.49 13.99 8.68
N LYS A 187 -0.45 13.70 9.46
CA LYS A 187 0.94 13.64 9.01
C LYS A 187 1.61 12.38 9.53
N ALA A 188 2.40 11.73 8.67
CA ALA A 188 3.21 10.58 9.06
C ALA A 188 4.57 10.60 8.35
N THR A 189 5.60 10.09 9.02
CA THR A 189 6.96 9.99 8.51
C THR A 189 7.44 8.55 8.59
N PHE A 190 8.10 8.10 7.53
CA PHE A 190 8.67 6.77 7.42
C PHE A 190 10.13 6.86 6.99
N ALA A 191 10.95 5.96 7.52
CA ALA A 191 12.22 5.61 6.91
C ALA A 191 11.97 4.53 5.86
N LEU A 192 12.65 4.64 4.71
CA LEU A 192 12.62 3.65 3.66
C LEU A 192 13.92 2.85 3.76
N THR A 193 13.79 1.55 4.03
CA THR A 193 14.92 0.65 4.29
C THR A 193 14.94 -0.48 3.26
N SER A 194 15.99 -1.30 3.25
CA SER A 194 16.06 -2.50 2.41
C SER A 194 15.03 -3.58 2.74
N LYS A 195 14.22 -3.41 3.79
CA LYS A 195 13.06 -4.26 4.12
C LYS A 195 11.72 -3.53 4.00
N GLY A 196 11.70 -2.40 3.29
CA GLY A 196 10.51 -1.60 3.09
C GLY A 196 10.36 -0.43 4.07
N PRO A 197 9.17 0.20 4.07
CA PRO A 197 8.86 1.33 4.95
C PRO A 197 8.84 0.93 6.43
N SER A 198 9.37 1.80 7.29
CA SER A 198 9.30 1.69 8.74
C SER A 198 8.82 3.01 9.33
N PHE A 199 7.74 2.97 10.12
CA PHE A 199 7.16 4.15 10.75
C PHE A 199 8.16 4.83 11.70
N VAL A 200 8.27 6.16 11.63
CA VAL A 200 9.15 6.97 12.47
C VAL A 200 8.33 7.83 13.43
N SER A 201 7.34 8.55 12.91
CA SER A 201 6.50 9.46 13.70
C SER A 201 5.24 9.86 12.95
N GLY A 202 4.21 10.30 13.68
CA GLY A 202 3.00 10.88 13.13
C GLY A 202 2.37 11.89 14.10
N LYS A 203 1.66 12.86 13.56
CA LYS A 203 0.91 13.88 14.30
C LYS A 203 -0.34 14.29 13.55
#